data_AF-A0A2N2JF98-F1
#
_entry.id   AF-A0A2N2JF98-F1
#
_cell.length_a   1.000
_cell.length_b   1.000
_cell.length_c   1.000
_cell.angle_alpha   90.00
_cell.angle_beta   90.00
_cell.angle_gamma   90.00
#
_symmetry.space_group_name_H-M   'P 1'
#
loop_
_entity.id
_entity.type
_entity.pdbx_description
1 polymer ?
#
loop_
_entity_poly.entity_id
_entity_poly.type
_entity_poly.pdbx_seq_one_letter_code
_entity_poly.pdbx_strand_id
1 'polypeptide(L)'
;MRLLSRSPIVGLALLAALTTLPPPAAAQPGGLTVEATTPWSLPGWPVPVQVLAYSVRDTVLDVEVSCDAVVARASIPVAAGARVRRTVLVPAQDPNSLGCAPRVKWRTDDGDEGITSGTLAHNELDVVLVGPHPAAFIAEEWRLAEVPATSLPDRWQGFPLEATFVIGADADAALTDAQRAALATWSRAGGRLLLLGLGERRSRWDALGAVPTRVTVSGYGEAVRDFVDEPRVDEPTPWNHRVPGTETVPVGGFLLVALAFAILAGPVNLWWVIKRRNQRGLFLLTTPLLSVVACGVLIGYNLLSEGLGVRRAAVQLTWLDGAHHSAVSFTGVTFFAGTGVGDFSVAPEVLVRPLTQLDELPGEPFADAVHPREVRWIDTAQELGGEWIPTRVNRQLTFVSPAPDRRRLTLTRTASGYEVVNGLDVGIRAVWWFDQAGRAWTGADIAAGHSGALREAPAAPPGDAPVREGVAPPNRALAALPGGVPFGRLGPGSARVWQRAAAPGHFAAELERPLSPIPGPAASDEAPLEAWVVGPLTAGAPPPAPDVEVAP
;
A
#
# COMPACT_ATOMS: atom_id res chain seq x y z
N MET A 1 17.63 21.94 36.97
CA MET A 1 16.93 22.57 38.12
C MET A 1 15.76 23.39 37.61
N ARG A 2 14.63 22.73 37.33
CA ARG A 2 13.29 23.31 37.23
C ARG A 2 12.33 22.21 37.68
N LEU A 3 11.97 22.30 38.95
CA LEU A 3 10.82 21.62 39.54
C LEU A 3 9.56 22.14 38.86
N LEU A 4 8.62 21.27 38.53
CA LEU A 4 7.19 21.52 38.68
C LEU A 4 6.41 20.19 38.62
N SER A 5 5.74 19.91 39.73
CA SER A 5 4.41 19.29 39.84
C SER A 5 4.25 17.84 39.37
N ARG A 6 4.61 16.90 40.26
CA ARG A 6 3.98 15.58 40.34
C ARG A 6 2.56 15.74 40.92
N SER A 7 1.55 15.48 40.09
CA SER A 7 0.21 15.17 40.58
C SER A 7 0.10 13.64 40.74
N PRO A 8 -0.41 13.12 41.87
CA PRO A 8 -0.80 11.72 41.95
C PRO A 8 -2.13 11.58 41.20
N ILE A 9 -2.11 11.02 40.00
CA ILE A 9 -3.34 10.57 39.35
C ILE A 9 -3.84 9.39 40.16
N VAL A 10 -4.92 9.64 40.90
CA VAL A 10 -5.75 8.64 41.56
C VAL A 10 -6.09 7.56 40.54
N GLY A 11 -5.68 6.33 40.87
CA GLY A 11 -5.88 5.15 40.04
C GLY A 11 -7.35 4.97 39.68
N LEU A 12 -7.65 5.20 38.41
CA LEU A 12 -8.89 4.74 37.80
C LEU A 12 -8.66 3.27 37.42
N ALA A 13 -8.92 2.39 38.39
CA ALA A 13 -9.21 0.99 38.10
C ALA A 13 -10.55 0.92 37.37
N LEU A 14 -10.55 1.28 36.07
CA LEU A 14 -11.63 0.93 35.17
C LEU A 14 -11.36 -0.51 34.73
N LEU A 15 -11.71 -1.45 35.60
CA LEU A 15 -11.91 -2.83 35.20
C LEU A 15 -12.86 -2.80 34.01
N ALA A 16 -12.38 -3.25 32.86
CA ALA A 16 -13.20 -3.61 31.72
C ALA A 16 -14.17 -4.71 32.18
N ALA A 17 -15.33 -4.29 32.68
CA ALA A 17 -16.51 -5.12 32.61
C ALA A 17 -16.69 -5.41 31.13
N LEU A 18 -16.39 -6.65 30.73
CA LEU A 18 -16.97 -7.30 29.57
C LEU A 18 -18.47 -7.03 29.65
N THR A 19 -18.89 -5.96 28.97
CA THR A 19 -20.28 -5.71 28.71
C THR A 19 -20.69 -6.89 27.85
N THR A 20 -21.46 -7.79 28.44
CA THR A 20 -22.44 -8.55 27.68
C THR A 20 -23.12 -7.52 26.78
N LEU A 21 -22.84 -7.57 25.48
CA LEU A 21 -23.53 -6.75 24.51
C LEU A 21 -25.02 -6.79 24.88
N PRO A 22 -25.71 -5.64 24.96
CA PRO A 22 -27.14 -5.66 25.17
C PRO A 22 -27.77 -6.62 24.14
N PRO A 23 -28.84 -7.35 24.49
CA PRO A 23 -29.53 -8.18 23.51
C PRO A 23 -29.80 -7.33 22.26
N PRO A 24 -29.65 -7.90 21.05
CA PRO A 24 -29.72 -7.15 19.81
C PRO A 24 -30.96 -6.25 19.85
N ALA A 25 -30.78 -4.99 19.43
CA ALA A 25 -31.89 -4.06 19.25
C ALA A 25 -33.00 -4.82 18.53
N ALA A 26 -34.22 -4.78 19.09
CA ALA A 26 -35.35 -5.56 18.62
C ALA A 26 -35.40 -5.56 17.09
N ALA A 27 -35.48 -6.75 16.48
CA ALA A 27 -35.47 -6.93 15.04
C ALA A 27 -36.32 -5.84 14.38
N GLN A 28 -35.72 -5.10 13.45
CA GLN A 28 -36.46 -4.08 12.71
C GLN A 28 -37.61 -4.76 11.96
N PRO A 29 -38.73 -4.06 11.73
CA PRO A 29 -39.83 -4.60 10.91
C PRO A 29 -39.25 -5.07 9.56
N GLY A 30 -39.34 -6.37 9.28
CA GLY A 30 -38.72 -7.02 8.11
C GLY A 30 -37.82 -8.22 8.42
N GLY A 31 -37.46 -8.46 9.69
CA GLY A 31 -36.68 -9.64 10.08
C GLY A 31 -35.21 -9.61 9.65
N LEU A 32 -34.70 -8.43 9.31
CA LEU A 32 -33.30 -8.15 9.05
C LEU A 32 -32.67 -7.44 10.26
N THR A 33 -31.45 -7.82 10.62
CA THR A 33 -30.62 -7.11 11.61
C THR A 33 -29.27 -6.83 10.97
N VAL A 34 -28.85 -5.56 10.98
CA VAL A 34 -27.55 -5.11 10.46
C VAL A 34 -26.79 -4.36 11.56
N GLU A 35 -25.67 -4.91 11.96
CA GLU A 35 -24.73 -4.33 12.91
C GLU A 35 -23.42 -3.96 12.19
N ALA A 36 -22.77 -2.90 12.65
CA ALA A 36 -21.51 -2.44 12.10
C ALA A 36 -20.50 -2.20 13.23
N THR A 37 -19.32 -2.79 13.11
CA THR A 37 -18.20 -2.57 14.04
C THR A 37 -16.93 -2.23 13.26
N THR A 38 -16.16 -1.26 13.74
CA THR A 38 -14.80 -1.02 13.24
C THR A 38 -13.82 -1.35 14.36
N PRO A 39 -12.82 -2.22 14.13
CA PRO A 39 -11.82 -2.51 15.16
C PRO A 39 -10.78 -1.39 15.29
N TRP A 40 -10.61 -0.53 14.27
CA TRP A 40 -9.71 0.63 14.29
C TRP A 40 -9.98 1.62 13.16
N SER A 41 -9.61 2.88 13.36
CA SER A 41 -9.65 3.92 12.34
C SER A 41 -8.33 4.71 12.37
N LEU A 42 -7.36 4.25 11.57
CA LEU A 42 -6.03 4.84 11.55
C LEU A 42 -5.87 5.81 10.37
N PRO A 43 -5.24 6.98 10.57
CA PRO A 43 -5.03 7.94 9.49
C PRO A 43 -4.16 7.34 8.37
N GLY A 44 -4.47 7.66 7.11
CA GLY A 44 -3.75 7.13 5.95
C GLY A 44 -3.91 5.62 5.69
N TRP A 45 -4.78 4.93 6.42
CA TRP A 45 -5.08 3.50 6.24
C TRP A 45 -6.56 3.28 5.91
N PRO A 46 -6.91 2.27 5.09
CA PRO A 46 -8.30 1.91 4.89
C PRO A 46 -8.96 1.54 6.22
N VAL A 47 -10.21 1.97 6.41
CA VAL A 47 -10.97 1.69 7.63
C VAL A 47 -11.76 0.40 7.43
N PRO A 48 -11.44 -0.70 8.15
CA PRO A 48 -12.22 -1.93 8.07
C PRO A 48 -13.52 -1.78 8.85
N VAL A 49 -14.65 -1.90 8.16
CA VAL A 49 -15.97 -1.94 8.78
C VAL A 49 -16.55 -3.33 8.60
N GLN A 50 -16.68 -4.04 9.72
CA GLN A 50 -17.34 -5.33 9.75
C GLN A 50 -18.84 -5.13 9.78
N VAL A 51 -19.51 -5.57 8.73
CA VAL A 51 -20.96 -5.60 8.63
C VAL A 51 -21.41 -7.00 9.00
N LEU A 52 -22.15 -7.12 10.10
CA LEU A 52 -22.82 -8.34 10.52
C LEU A 52 -24.30 -8.23 10.17
N ALA A 53 -24.75 -9.09 9.26
CA ALA A 53 -26.13 -9.15 8.82
C ALA A 53 -26.76 -10.51 9.17
N TYR A 54 -28.03 -10.47 9.57
CA TYR A 54 -28.89 -11.63 9.73
C TYR A 54 -30.23 -11.35 9.08
N SER A 55 -30.72 -12.27 8.26
CA SER A 55 -32.03 -12.17 7.61
C SER A 55 -32.83 -13.45 7.81
N VAL A 56 -34.15 -13.33 7.97
CA VAL A 56 -35.09 -14.47 7.95
C VAL A 56 -35.41 -14.98 6.55
N ARG A 57 -35.00 -14.25 5.51
CA ARG A 57 -35.20 -14.56 4.08
C ARG A 57 -33.89 -14.43 3.30
N ASP A 58 -33.81 -15.07 2.14
CA ASP A 58 -32.73 -14.83 1.19
C ASP A 58 -32.84 -13.39 0.68
N THR A 59 -31.76 -12.63 0.74
CA THR A 59 -31.71 -11.22 0.30
C THR A 59 -30.29 -10.82 -0.07
N VAL A 60 -30.15 -9.81 -0.91
CA VAL A 60 -28.88 -9.11 -1.15
C VAL A 60 -28.91 -7.76 -0.44
N LEU A 61 -27.93 -7.55 0.44
CA LEU A 61 -27.75 -6.30 1.16
C LEU A 61 -26.76 -5.40 0.42
N ASP A 62 -27.24 -4.34 -0.22
CA ASP A 62 -26.41 -3.25 -0.73
C ASP A 62 -26.01 -2.35 0.44
N VAL A 63 -24.71 -2.18 0.66
CA VAL A 63 -24.16 -1.40 1.77
C VAL A 63 -23.33 -0.25 1.23
N GLU A 64 -23.59 0.96 1.75
CA GLU A 64 -22.76 2.15 1.60
C GLU A 64 -22.17 2.51 2.97
N VAL A 65 -20.85 2.39 3.10
CA VAL A 65 -20.09 2.76 4.28
C VAL A 65 -19.38 4.07 4.00
N SER A 66 -19.66 5.11 4.78
CA SER A 66 -19.01 6.42 4.64
C SER A 66 -18.23 6.80 5.89
N CYS A 67 -17.05 7.37 5.67
CA CYS A 67 -16.26 8.07 6.67
C CYS A 67 -15.89 9.45 6.13
N ASP A 68 -16.49 10.50 6.66
CA ASP A 68 -16.37 11.86 6.10
C ASP A 68 -16.74 11.88 4.61
N ALA A 69 -15.83 12.33 3.71
CA ALA A 69 -16.09 12.33 2.27
C ALA A 69 -15.61 11.07 1.54
N VAL A 70 -15.07 10.07 2.24
CA VAL A 70 -14.69 8.80 1.62
C VAL A 70 -15.81 7.76 1.77
N VAL A 71 -16.09 7.04 0.69
CA VAL A 71 -17.23 6.12 0.59
C VAL A 71 -16.77 4.77 0.07
N ALA A 72 -17.27 3.69 0.65
CA ALA A 72 -17.18 2.35 0.12
C ALA A 72 -18.56 1.75 -0.11
N ARG A 73 -18.74 1.03 -1.22
CA ARG A 73 -19.97 0.32 -1.56
C ARG A 73 -19.70 -1.16 -1.75
N ALA A 74 -20.60 -2.02 -1.29
CA ALA A 74 -20.50 -3.48 -1.44
C ALA A 74 -21.90 -4.11 -1.46
N SER A 75 -22.06 -5.24 -2.14
CA SER A 75 -23.28 -6.06 -2.08
C SER A 75 -22.98 -7.36 -1.33
N ILE A 76 -23.79 -7.69 -0.33
CA ILE A 76 -23.57 -8.82 0.57
C ILE A 76 -24.76 -9.78 0.46
N PRO A 77 -24.60 -10.99 -0.10
CA PRO A 77 -25.66 -11.99 -0.08
C PRO A 77 -25.85 -12.53 1.34
N VAL A 78 -27.11 -12.54 1.81
CA VAL A 78 -27.51 -13.04 3.12
C VAL A 78 -28.56 -14.13 2.93
N ALA A 79 -28.19 -15.38 3.19
CA ALA A 79 -29.12 -16.50 3.12
C ALA A 79 -30.09 -16.50 4.33
N ALA A 80 -31.30 -17.02 4.12
CA ALA A 80 -32.32 -17.14 5.14
C ALA A 80 -31.81 -17.91 6.37
N GLY A 81 -31.92 -17.30 7.55
CA GLY A 81 -31.47 -17.86 8.82
C GLY A 81 -29.95 -17.84 9.02
N ALA A 82 -29.16 -17.36 8.06
CA ALA A 82 -27.71 -17.27 8.19
C ALA A 82 -27.28 -15.94 8.83
N ARG A 83 -26.21 -15.99 9.62
CA ARG A 83 -25.47 -14.81 10.05
C ARG A 83 -24.27 -14.64 9.14
N VAL A 84 -24.23 -13.56 8.38
CA VAL A 84 -23.13 -13.25 7.46
C VAL A 84 -22.33 -12.08 8.03
N ARG A 85 -21.01 -12.27 8.14
CA ARG A 85 -20.07 -11.21 8.47
C ARG A 85 -19.21 -10.93 7.25
N ARG A 86 -19.07 -9.66 6.89
CA ARG A 86 -18.17 -9.20 5.81
C ARG A 86 -17.44 -7.94 6.22
N THR A 87 -16.17 -7.83 5.85
CA THR A 87 -15.45 -6.56 5.94
C THR A 87 -15.66 -5.75 4.68
N VAL A 88 -16.16 -4.53 4.85
CA VAL A 88 -16.15 -3.47 3.83
C VAL A 88 -15.04 -2.50 4.20
N LEU A 89 -14.12 -2.24 3.27
CA LEU A 89 -12.99 -1.35 3.50
C LEU A 89 -13.30 0.01 2.93
N VAL A 90 -13.35 1.02 3.80
CA VAL A 90 -13.46 2.42 3.38
C VAL A 90 -12.07 2.92 2.97
N PRO A 91 -11.94 3.70 1.88
CA PRO A 91 -10.65 4.25 1.45
C PRO A 91 -9.90 4.94 2.59
N ALA A 92 -8.58 4.95 2.49
CA ALA A 92 -7.74 5.67 3.45
C ALA A 92 -8.16 7.14 3.55
N GLN A 93 -8.40 7.58 4.78
CA GLN A 93 -8.62 8.99 5.08
C GLN A 93 -7.31 9.76 4.99
N ASP A 94 -7.40 11.09 4.94
CA ASP A 94 -6.20 11.92 4.98
C ASP A 94 -5.46 11.71 6.33
N PRO A 95 -4.12 11.77 6.36
CA PRO A 95 -3.34 11.49 7.57
C PRO A 95 -3.64 12.45 8.73
N ASN A 96 -4.18 13.62 8.42
CA ASN A 96 -4.58 14.62 9.41
C ASN A 96 -5.98 14.36 9.99
N SER A 97 -6.69 13.32 9.53
CA SER A 97 -7.96 12.88 10.11
C SER A 97 -7.74 12.32 11.52
N LEU A 98 -8.64 12.63 12.46
CA LEU A 98 -8.65 12.05 13.80
C LEU A 98 -9.32 10.66 13.87
N GLY A 99 -9.54 10.04 12.71
CA GLY A 99 -10.35 8.84 12.54
C GLY A 99 -11.83 9.17 12.35
N CYS A 100 -12.62 8.17 11.98
CA CYS A 100 -14.04 8.30 11.69
C CYS A 100 -14.90 7.28 12.46
N ALA A 101 -16.11 7.69 12.80
CA ALA A 101 -17.19 6.76 13.15
C ALA A 101 -17.91 6.41 11.84
N PRO A 102 -17.74 5.19 11.29
CA PRO A 102 -18.31 4.86 10.00
C PRO A 102 -19.83 4.88 10.07
N ARG A 103 -20.47 5.51 9.09
CA ARG A 103 -21.91 5.46 8.90
C ARG A 103 -22.22 4.42 7.83
N VAL A 104 -23.02 3.43 8.17
CA VAL A 104 -23.41 2.32 7.30
C VAL A 104 -24.87 2.50 6.89
N LYS A 105 -25.09 2.96 5.66
CA LYS A 105 -26.42 2.88 5.03
C LYS A 105 -26.54 1.54 4.35
N TRP A 106 -27.70 0.92 4.44
CA TRP A 106 -27.94 -0.36 3.80
C TRP A 106 -29.33 -0.39 3.17
N ARG A 107 -29.47 -1.18 2.11
CA ARG A 107 -30.73 -1.41 1.40
C ARG A 107 -30.80 -2.85 0.92
N THR A 108 -31.95 -3.50 1.06
CA THR A 108 -32.20 -4.83 0.50
C THR A 108 -32.78 -4.73 -0.91
N ASP A 109 -32.67 -5.83 -1.66
CA ASP A 109 -33.35 -6.02 -2.95
C ASP A 109 -34.88 -5.88 -2.86
N ASP A 110 -35.47 -6.25 -1.71
CA ASP A 110 -36.91 -6.10 -1.43
C ASP A 110 -37.32 -4.69 -0.96
N GLY A 111 -36.37 -3.75 -0.88
CA GLY A 111 -36.62 -2.33 -0.60
C GLY A 111 -36.59 -1.92 0.88
N ASP A 112 -36.23 -2.82 1.81
CA ASP A 112 -35.95 -2.42 3.20
C ASP A 112 -34.67 -1.58 3.21
N GLU A 113 -34.64 -0.48 3.96
CA GLU A 113 -33.45 0.34 4.11
C GLU A 113 -33.26 0.81 5.54
N GLY A 114 -32.01 1.10 5.91
CA GLY A 114 -31.69 1.60 7.23
C GLY A 114 -30.31 2.18 7.32
N ILE A 115 -30.02 2.74 8.49
CA ILE A 115 -28.74 3.36 8.80
C ILE A 115 -28.30 2.85 10.17
N THR A 116 -27.09 2.30 10.22
CA THR A 116 -26.42 1.90 11.44
C THR A 116 -25.11 2.69 11.55
N SER A 117 -24.82 3.23 12.73
CA SER A 117 -23.52 3.86 13.00
C SER A 117 -22.60 2.82 13.64
N GLY A 118 -21.37 2.72 13.15
CA GLY A 118 -20.35 1.91 13.79
C GLY A 118 -19.84 2.58 15.06
N THR A 119 -19.45 1.76 16.03
CA THR A 119 -18.72 2.24 17.20
C THR A 119 -17.30 2.59 16.79
N LEU A 120 -16.87 3.83 17.04
CA LEU A 120 -15.50 4.27 16.80
C LEU A 120 -14.54 3.48 17.70
N ALA A 121 -13.49 2.92 17.12
CA ALA A 121 -12.44 2.22 17.84
C ALA A 121 -11.08 2.88 17.58
N HIS A 122 -10.08 2.43 18.34
CA HIS A 122 -8.71 2.94 18.42
C HIS A 122 -8.22 3.73 17.19
N ASN A 123 -7.79 4.96 17.45
CA ASN A 123 -7.26 5.90 16.46
C ASN A 123 -5.72 5.86 16.35
N GLU A 124 -5.06 5.10 17.22
CA GLU A 124 -3.62 4.86 17.21
C GLU A 124 -3.32 3.43 17.68
N LEU A 125 -2.44 2.71 16.99
CA LEU A 125 -2.13 1.31 17.28
C LEU A 125 -0.66 0.97 17.04
N ASP A 126 0.04 0.56 18.08
CA ASP A 126 1.39 -0.01 17.96
C ASP A 126 1.33 -1.54 18.04
N VAL A 127 0.58 -2.04 19.02
CA VAL A 127 0.43 -3.47 19.32
C VAL A 127 -1.04 -3.80 19.46
N VAL A 128 -1.49 -4.83 18.72
CA VAL A 128 -2.84 -5.38 18.81
C VAL A 128 -2.79 -6.76 19.43
N LEU A 129 -3.37 -6.87 20.61
CA LEU A 129 -3.57 -8.11 21.33
C LEU A 129 -4.88 -8.74 20.92
N VAL A 130 -4.81 -9.91 20.29
CA VAL A 130 -6.01 -10.63 19.87
C VAL A 130 -6.41 -11.62 20.96
N GLY A 131 -7.57 -11.39 21.59
CA GLY A 131 -8.09 -12.19 22.70
C GLY A 131 -7.37 -11.98 24.04
N PRO A 132 -7.69 -12.77 25.08
CA PRO A 132 -7.03 -12.66 26.38
C PRO A 132 -5.57 -13.07 26.28
N HIS A 133 -4.68 -12.25 26.83
CA HIS A 133 -3.26 -12.58 26.98
C HIS A 133 -2.93 -12.74 28.47
N PRO A 134 -1.95 -13.59 28.82
CA PRO A 134 -1.42 -13.58 30.19
C PRO A 134 -0.98 -12.16 30.51
N ALA A 135 -1.17 -11.72 31.76
CA ALA A 135 -0.81 -10.39 32.25
C ALA A 135 0.69 -10.14 32.04
N ALA A 136 1.04 -9.72 30.84
CA ALA A 136 2.38 -9.42 30.44
C ALA A 136 2.61 -7.97 30.79
N PHE A 137 3.82 -7.69 31.27
CA PHE A 137 4.29 -6.33 31.46
C PHE A 137 4.55 -5.74 30.08
N ILE A 138 3.50 -5.19 29.47
CA ILE A 138 3.60 -4.30 28.32
C ILE A 138 3.92 -2.92 28.86
N ALA A 139 4.89 -2.26 28.25
CA ALA A 139 5.33 -0.95 28.70
C ALA A 139 4.17 0.06 28.56
N GLU A 140 3.96 0.91 29.58
CA GLU A 140 2.83 1.85 29.62
C GLU A 140 2.86 2.84 28.45
N GLU A 141 4.03 3.05 27.84
CA GLU A 141 4.23 3.91 26.70
C GLU A 141 3.70 3.35 25.36
N TRP A 142 3.38 2.05 25.26
CA TRP A 142 2.88 1.47 24.01
C TRP A 142 1.38 1.64 23.86
N ARG A 143 0.94 2.01 22.65
CA ARG A 143 -0.47 2.10 22.31
C ARG A 143 -1.03 0.72 22.04
N LEU A 144 -1.59 0.14 23.10
CA LEU A 144 -2.14 -1.21 23.13
C LEU A 144 -3.64 -1.21 22.82
N ALA A 145 -4.07 -2.11 21.93
CA ALA A 145 -5.48 -2.44 21.78
C ALA A 145 -5.72 -3.93 22.02
N GLU A 146 -6.68 -4.24 22.89
CA GLU A 146 -7.22 -5.58 23.03
C GLU A 146 -8.45 -5.73 22.13
N VAL A 147 -8.34 -6.62 21.17
CA VAL A 147 -9.33 -6.79 20.10
C VAL A 147 -9.81 -8.25 20.11
N PRO A 148 -11.11 -8.54 20.23
CA PRO A 148 -11.57 -9.91 20.16
C PRO A 148 -11.35 -10.49 18.77
N ALA A 149 -10.97 -11.77 18.67
CA ALA A 149 -10.71 -12.45 17.40
C ALA A 149 -11.88 -12.32 16.39
N THR A 150 -13.11 -12.30 16.90
CA THR A 150 -14.33 -12.12 16.10
C THR A 150 -14.41 -10.75 15.42
N SER A 151 -13.75 -9.73 15.97
CA SER A 151 -13.74 -8.38 15.41
C SER A 151 -12.63 -8.13 14.39
N LEU A 152 -11.74 -9.10 14.16
CA LEU A 152 -10.70 -8.96 13.14
C LEU A 152 -11.26 -8.98 11.72
N PRO A 153 -10.74 -8.15 10.81
CA PRO A 153 -11.13 -8.18 9.40
C PRO A 153 -10.91 -9.56 8.76
N ASP A 154 -11.79 -9.93 7.83
CA ASP A 154 -11.63 -11.08 6.93
C ASP A 154 -10.90 -10.72 5.62
N ARG A 155 -10.50 -9.44 5.47
CA ARG A 155 -9.71 -8.91 4.36
C ARG A 155 -8.37 -8.39 4.86
N TRP A 156 -7.28 -8.80 4.22
CA TRP A 156 -5.92 -8.50 4.71
C TRP A 156 -5.58 -7.00 4.65
N GLN A 157 -6.20 -6.25 3.72
CA GLN A 157 -6.00 -4.81 3.54
C GLN A 157 -6.53 -4.00 4.74
N GLY A 158 -7.41 -4.60 5.56
CA GLY A 158 -7.91 -3.99 6.78
C GLY A 158 -6.85 -3.93 7.89
N PHE A 159 -5.77 -4.69 7.79
CA PHE A 159 -4.73 -4.76 8.81
C PHE A 159 -3.62 -3.72 8.50
N PRO A 160 -3.36 -2.75 9.40
CA PRO A 160 -2.28 -1.80 9.21
C PRO A 160 -0.93 -2.51 9.20
N LEU A 161 -0.09 -2.25 8.19
CA LEU A 161 1.22 -2.92 8.10
C LEU A 161 2.17 -2.46 9.20
N GLU A 162 1.97 -1.30 9.80
CA GLU A 162 2.82 -0.77 10.88
C GLU A 162 2.55 -1.42 12.24
N ALA A 163 1.34 -1.98 12.44
CA ALA A 163 0.98 -2.59 13.70
C ALA A 163 1.61 -3.97 13.87
N THR A 164 1.78 -4.34 15.13
CA THR A 164 2.24 -5.66 15.54
C THR A 164 1.07 -6.45 16.12
N PHE A 165 0.74 -7.60 15.52
CA PHE A 165 -0.37 -8.43 15.99
C PHE A 165 0.16 -9.59 16.82
N VAL A 166 -0.36 -9.72 18.04
CA VAL A 166 -0.08 -10.85 18.93
C VAL A 166 -1.33 -11.71 19.06
N ILE A 167 -1.22 -12.97 18.67
CA ILE A 167 -2.35 -13.91 18.72
C ILE A 167 -2.06 -15.01 19.74
N GLY A 168 -2.90 -15.04 20.77
CA GLY A 168 -2.91 -16.08 21.79
C GLY A 168 -3.55 -17.38 21.29
N ALA A 169 -3.38 -18.45 22.05
CA ALA A 169 -3.90 -19.77 21.71
C ALA A 169 -5.43 -19.80 21.53
N ASP A 170 -6.17 -19.17 22.42
CA ASP A 170 -7.65 -19.19 22.37
C ASP A 170 -8.18 -18.31 21.24
N ALA A 171 -7.52 -17.18 21.00
CA ALA A 171 -7.82 -16.31 19.87
C ALA A 171 -7.59 -17.01 18.54
N ASP A 172 -6.46 -17.71 18.37
CA ASP A 172 -6.16 -18.51 17.17
C ASP A 172 -7.26 -19.53 16.89
N ALA A 173 -7.76 -20.21 17.93
CA ALA A 173 -8.85 -21.17 17.80
C ALA A 173 -10.19 -20.51 17.42
N ALA A 174 -10.41 -19.27 17.82
CA ALA A 174 -11.61 -18.50 17.51
C ALA A 174 -11.57 -17.83 16.11
N LEU A 175 -10.42 -17.77 15.44
CA LEU A 175 -10.31 -17.23 14.08
C LEU A 175 -11.01 -18.13 13.06
N THR A 176 -11.73 -17.51 12.13
CA THR A 176 -12.20 -18.18 10.91
C THR A 176 -11.04 -18.43 9.94
N ASP A 177 -11.23 -19.34 8.99
CA ASP A 177 -10.23 -19.58 7.94
C ASP A 177 -9.94 -18.33 7.10
N ALA A 178 -10.97 -17.52 6.82
CA ALA A 178 -10.81 -16.27 6.08
C ALA A 178 -9.95 -15.25 6.84
N GLN A 179 -10.20 -15.07 8.15
CA GLN A 179 -9.37 -14.20 9.00
C GLN A 179 -7.93 -14.69 9.08
N ARG A 180 -7.74 -16.01 9.19
CA ARG A 180 -6.41 -16.63 9.23
C ARG A 180 -5.64 -16.43 7.92
N ALA A 181 -6.31 -16.63 6.78
CA ALA A 181 -5.74 -16.37 5.45
C ALA A 181 -5.43 -14.87 5.22
N ALA A 182 -6.27 -13.98 5.74
CA ALA A 182 -6.04 -12.54 5.71
C ALA A 182 -4.78 -12.16 6.50
N LEU A 183 -4.63 -12.65 7.74
CA LEU A 183 -3.43 -12.44 8.56
C LEU A 183 -2.16 -13.04 7.93
N ALA A 184 -2.27 -14.22 7.31
CA ALA A 184 -1.15 -14.83 6.60
C ALA A 184 -0.70 -13.95 5.42
N THR A 185 -1.63 -13.46 4.61
CA THR A 185 -1.35 -12.55 3.50
C THR A 185 -0.77 -11.22 3.97
N TRP A 186 -1.33 -10.63 5.03
CA TRP A 186 -0.81 -9.43 5.66
C TRP A 186 0.63 -9.61 6.16
N SER A 187 0.97 -10.75 6.80
CA SER A 187 2.33 -11.02 7.26
C SER A 187 3.36 -11.15 6.11
N ARG A 188 2.94 -11.73 4.97
CA ARG A 188 3.72 -11.77 3.73
C ARG A 188 3.91 -10.39 3.12
N ALA A 189 2.90 -9.53 3.23
CA ALA A 189 2.97 -8.11 2.84
C ALA A 189 3.82 -7.25 3.80
N GLY A 190 4.55 -7.86 4.72
CA GLY A 190 5.44 -7.19 5.65
C GLY A 190 4.80 -6.88 6.99
N GLY A 191 3.58 -7.34 7.29
CA GLY A 191 3.01 -7.29 8.64
C GLY A 191 3.84 -8.07 9.67
N ARG A 192 3.73 -7.67 10.94
CA ARG A 192 4.43 -8.30 12.07
C ARG A 192 3.48 -9.18 12.88
N LEU A 193 3.57 -10.49 12.68
CA LEU A 193 2.70 -11.46 13.36
C LEU A 193 3.48 -12.23 14.42
N LEU A 194 3.06 -12.15 15.68
CA LEU A 194 3.57 -12.96 16.79
C LEU A 194 2.51 -13.96 17.22
N LEU A 195 2.91 -15.23 17.30
CA LEU A 195 2.02 -16.32 17.71
C LEU A 195 2.51 -16.92 19.02
N LEU A 196 1.67 -16.90 20.06
CA LEU A 196 2.00 -17.43 21.38
C LEU A 196 1.67 -18.92 21.47
N GLY A 197 2.63 -19.73 21.92
CA GLY A 197 2.40 -21.17 22.17
C GLY A 197 2.26 -22.00 20.88
N LEU A 198 3.16 -21.77 19.91
CA LEU A 198 3.07 -22.26 18.53
C LEU A 198 2.91 -23.77 18.31
N GLY A 199 3.36 -24.62 19.25
CA GLY A 199 3.21 -26.10 19.24
C GLY A 199 2.93 -26.76 17.89
N GLU A 200 1.88 -27.57 17.83
CA GLU A 200 1.38 -28.24 16.59
C GLU A 200 0.73 -27.25 15.59
N ARG A 201 0.34 -26.06 16.05
CA ARG A 201 -0.43 -25.06 15.29
C ARG A 201 0.40 -24.36 14.21
N ARG A 202 1.72 -24.44 14.31
CA ARG A 202 2.65 -23.95 13.28
C ARG A 202 2.31 -24.50 11.90
N SER A 203 2.03 -25.80 11.81
CA SER A 203 1.75 -26.47 10.53
C SER A 203 0.64 -25.78 9.74
N ARG A 204 -0.40 -25.29 10.43
CA ARG A 204 -1.53 -24.58 9.80
C ARG A 204 -1.16 -23.20 9.28
N TRP A 205 -0.31 -22.46 10.00
CA TRP A 205 0.15 -21.14 9.57
C TRP A 205 1.21 -21.24 8.46
N ASP A 206 2.11 -22.21 8.54
CA ASP A 206 3.08 -22.53 7.50
C ASP A 206 2.37 -22.94 6.21
N ALA A 207 1.29 -23.75 6.28
CA ALA A 207 0.49 -24.14 5.11
C ALA A 207 -0.20 -22.94 4.41
N LEU A 208 -0.45 -21.85 5.14
CA LEU A 208 -0.98 -20.60 4.58
C LEU A 208 0.12 -19.66 4.06
N GLY A 209 1.40 -20.04 4.19
CA GLY A 209 2.55 -19.20 3.84
C GLY A 209 2.72 -18.00 4.76
N ALA A 210 2.19 -18.03 5.98
CA ALA A 210 2.38 -16.94 6.94
C ALA A 210 3.86 -16.83 7.34
N VAL A 211 4.29 -15.62 7.72
CA VAL A 211 5.65 -15.34 8.20
C VAL A 211 5.62 -14.93 9.68
N PRO A 212 5.21 -15.82 10.62
CA PRO A 212 5.12 -15.47 12.03
C PRO A 212 6.50 -15.48 12.70
N THR A 213 6.71 -14.55 13.62
CA THR A 213 7.83 -14.61 14.56
C THR A 213 7.47 -15.47 15.76
N ARG A 214 8.43 -16.30 16.16
CA ARG A 214 8.24 -17.33 17.17
C ARG A 214 8.67 -16.78 18.51
N VAL A 215 7.77 -16.85 19.48
CA VAL A 215 8.02 -16.34 20.83
C VAL A 215 7.57 -17.37 21.85
N THR A 216 8.45 -17.73 22.76
CA THR A 216 8.09 -18.53 23.94
C THR A 216 7.39 -17.64 24.95
N VAL A 217 6.46 -18.21 25.74
CA VAL A 217 5.71 -17.43 26.74
C VAL A 217 6.64 -16.73 27.74
N SER A 218 7.77 -17.34 28.10
CA SER A 218 8.77 -16.74 28.99
C SER A 218 9.56 -15.58 28.38
N GLY A 219 9.64 -15.50 27.04
CA GLY A 219 10.30 -14.42 26.30
C GLY A 219 9.32 -13.41 25.71
N TYR A 220 8.04 -13.45 26.12
CA TYR A 220 6.98 -12.68 25.48
C TYR A 220 7.21 -11.16 25.54
N GLY A 221 7.47 -10.62 26.73
CA GLY A 221 7.67 -9.17 26.90
C GLY A 221 8.91 -8.64 26.16
N GLU A 222 10.00 -9.41 26.16
CA GLU A 222 11.23 -9.05 25.44
C GLU A 222 11.02 -9.10 23.93
N ALA A 223 10.37 -10.15 23.41
CA ALA A 223 10.11 -10.24 21.98
C ALA A 223 9.14 -9.16 21.50
N VAL A 224 8.09 -8.81 22.26
CA VAL A 224 7.24 -7.68 21.86
C VAL A 224 8.05 -6.38 21.91
N ARG A 225 8.93 -6.20 22.90
CA ARG A 225 9.80 -5.02 22.97
C ARG A 225 10.74 -4.92 21.79
N ASP A 226 11.46 -5.98 21.46
CA ASP A 226 12.34 -6.03 20.30
C ASP A 226 11.58 -5.72 19.00
N PHE A 227 10.32 -6.14 18.91
CA PHE A 227 9.45 -5.86 17.76
C PHE A 227 9.01 -4.39 17.70
N VAL A 228 8.65 -3.80 18.83
CA VAL A 228 8.19 -2.41 18.90
C VAL A 228 9.37 -1.44 18.74
N ASP A 229 10.51 -1.76 19.37
CA ASP A 229 11.74 -0.97 19.34
C ASP A 229 12.52 -1.15 18.04
N GLU A 230 12.23 -2.19 17.24
CA GLU A 230 12.78 -2.30 15.89
C GLU A 230 12.45 -0.99 15.14
N PRO A 231 13.48 -0.25 14.69
CA PRO A 231 13.31 1.07 14.09
C PRO A 231 12.16 1.00 13.12
N ARG A 232 11.11 1.79 13.39
CA ARG A 232 10.15 2.09 12.35
C ARG A 232 11.00 2.71 11.26
N VAL A 233 11.10 2.00 10.13
CA VAL A 233 11.75 2.54 8.94
C VAL A 233 11.15 3.92 8.80
N ASP A 234 12.00 4.95 8.97
CA ASP A 234 11.56 6.32 9.21
C ASP A 234 10.39 6.63 8.29
N GLU A 235 9.39 7.35 8.82
CA GLU A 235 8.27 7.85 8.02
C GLU A 235 8.80 8.28 6.66
N PRO A 236 8.17 7.81 5.55
CA PRO A 236 8.64 8.08 4.20
C PRO A 236 9.12 9.51 4.14
N THR A 237 10.43 9.71 3.98
CA THR A 237 10.96 11.08 3.95
C THR A 237 10.25 11.77 2.79
N PRO A 238 9.67 12.98 2.96
CA PRO A 238 8.83 13.59 1.93
C PRO A 238 9.55 13.63 0.58
N TRP A 239 9.15 12.71 -0.30
CA TRP A 239 9.84 12.48 -1.56
C TRP A 239 9.04 13.14 -2.68
N ASN A 240 9.58 14.24 -3.20
CA ASN A 240 9.01 14.99 -4.32
C ASN A 240 9.27 14.32 -5.68
N HIS A 241 8.89 13.05 -5.83
CA HIS A 241 8.95 12.37 -7.13
C HIS A 241 7.74 12.79 -7.98
N ARG A 242 7.88 13.92 -8.64
CA ARG A 242 6.96 14.36 -9.69
C ARG A 242 7.20 13.54 -10.95
N VAL A 243 6.17 13.42 -11.78
CA VAL A 243 6.34 12.87 -13.12
C VAL A 243 7.26 13.82 -13.91
N PRO A 244 8.38 13.34 -14.49
CA PRO A 244 9.32 14.19 -15.22
C PRO A 244 8.63 15.07 -16.27
N GLY A 245 8.98 16.34 -16.30
CA GLY A 245 8.37 17.33 -17.22
C GLY A 245 7.00 17.87 -16.78
N THR A 246 6.48 17.49 -15.61
CA THR A 246 5.28 18.11 -14.99
C THR A 246 5.63 19.07 -13.86
N GLU A 247 6.92 19.28 -13.63
CA GLU A 247 7.43 20.05 -12.49
C GLU A 247 7.23 21.55 -12.64
N THR A 248 7.16 22.03 -13.88
CA THR A 248 7.02 23.44 -14.20
C THR A 248 5.77 23.65 -15.04
N VAL A 249 4.93 24.60 -14.61
CA VAL A 249 3.91 25.13 -15.50
C VAL A 249 4.65 25.82 -16.66
N PRO A 250 4.26 25.64 -17.93
CA PRO A 250 4.91 26.28 -19.07
C PRO A 250 4.57 27.78 -19.15
N VAL A 251 4.96 28.53 -18.11
CA VAL A 251 4.65 29.96 -17.93
C VAL A 251 5.17 30.78 -19.10
N GLY A 252 6.34 30.41 -19.66
CA GLY A 252 6.92 31.11 -20.82
C GLY A 252 6.02 31.09 -22.05
N GLY A 253 5.41 29.94 -22.39
CA GLY A 253 4.50 29.84 -23.53
C GLY A 253 3.21 30.63 -23.31
N PHE A 254 2.65 30.55 -22.10
CA PHE A 254 1.46 31.32 -21.73
C PHE A 254 1.72 32.83 -21.82
N LEU A 255 2.83 33.31 -21.26
CA LEU A 255 3.23 34.72 -21.32
C LEU A 255 3.44 35.20 -22.75
N LEU A 256 4.06 34.38 -23.61
CA LEU A 256 4.27 34.72 -25.01
C LEU A 256 2.94 34.90 -25.75
N VAL A 257 1.99 33.98 -25.56
CA VAL A 257 0.65 34.08 -26.18
C VAL A 257 -0.12 35.26 -25.63
N ALA A 258 -0.08 35.50 -24.32
CA ALA A 258 -0.73 36.65 -23.68
C ALA A 258 -0.15 37.98 -24.19
N LEU A 259 1.16 38.09 -24.33
CA LEU A 259 1.83 39.27 -24.88
C LEU A 259 1.49 39.48 -26.36
N ALA A 260 1.50 38.42 -27.16
CA ALA A 260 1.10 38.47 -28.56
C ALA A 260 -0.35 38.95 -28.71
N PHE A 261 -1.27 38.43 -27.88
CA PHE A 261 -2.65 38.88 -27.83
C PHE A 261 -2.76 40.36 -27.45
N ALA A 262 -2.05 40.83 -26.43
CA ALA A 262 -2.07 42.23 -26.01
C ALA A 262 -1.61 43.18 -27.13
N ILE A 263 -0.57 42.80 -27.88
CA ILE A 263 -0.08 43.56 -29.04
C ILE A 263 -1.09 43.52 -30.19
N LEU A 264 -1.68 42.36 -30.48
CA LEU A 264 -2.63 42.19 -31.57
C LEU A 264 -3.94 42.93 -31.31
N ALA A 265 -4.54 42.75 -30.13
CA ALA A 265 -5.81 43.36 -29.75
C ALA A 265 -5.69 44.86 -29.47
N GLY A 266 -4.54 45.31 -28.96
CA GLY A 266 -4.28 46.71 -28.67
C GLY A 266 -3.77 47.48 -29.90
N PRO A 267 -2.45 47.72 -30.00
CA PRO A 267 -1.88 48.63 -31.00
C PRO A 267 -2.17 48.20 -32.45
N VAL A 268 -2.09 46.91 -32.77
CA VAL A 268 -2.26 46.43 -34.15
C VAL A 268 -3.71 46.54 -34.61
N ASN A 269 -4.68 46.06 -33.82
CA ASN A 269 -6.09 46.14 -34.16
C ASN A 269 -6.57 47.61 -34.25
N LEU A 270 -6.16 48.45 -33.29
CA LEU A 270 -6.51 49.88 -33.28
C LEU A 270 -5.97 50.59 -34.53
N TRP A 271 -4.69 50.37 -34.85
CA TRP A 271 -4.06 50.93 -36.05
C TRP A 271 -4.78 50.48 -37.33
N TRP A 272 -5.15 49.21 -37.43
CA TRP A 272 -5.83 48.66 -38.58
C TRP A 272 -7.26 49.22 -38.75
N VAL A 273 -8.06 49.22 -37.67
CA VAL A 273 -9.46 49.70 -37.70
C VAL A 273 -9.53 51.21 -37.97
N ILE A 274 -8.71 52.01 -37.28
CA ILE A 274 -8.75 53.48 -37.40
C ILE A 274 -8.10 53.94 -38.69
N LYS A 275 -6.85 53.53 -38.96
CA LYS A 275 -6.06 54.13 -40.04
C LYS A 275 -6.38 53.53 -41.41
N ARG A 276 -6.72 52.25 -41.48
CA ARG A 276 -6.89 51.54 -42.76
C ARG A 276 -8.35 51.40 -43.20
N ARG A 277 -9.29 51.23 -42.27
CA ARG A 277 -10.72 50.98 -42.57
C ARG A 277 -11.65 52.14 -42.20
N ASN A 278 -11.21 53.07 -41.34
CA ASN A 278 -11.99 54.22 -40.83
C ASN A 278 -13.38 53.84 -40.26
N GLN A 279 -13.56 52.60 -39.80
CA GLN A 279 -14.84 52.08 -39.32
C GLN A 279 -14.72 51.70 -37.84
N ARG A 280 -14.94 52.68 -36.95
CA ARG A 280 -14.80 52.52 -35.50
C ARG A 280 -15.68 51.37 -34.94
N GLY A 281 -16.84 51.12 -35.57
CA GLY A 281 -17.73 50.03 -35.20
C GLY A 281 -17.14 48.62 -35.35
N LEU A 282 -16.14 48.41 -36.24
CA LEU A 282 -15.49 47.09 -36.37
C LEU A 282 -14.73 46.66 -35.12
N PHE A 283 -14.34 47.61 -34.27
CA PHE A 283 -13.68 47.30 -33.00
C PHE A 283 -14.55 46.42 -32.10
N LEU A 284 -15.88 46.61 -32.14
CA LEU A 284 -16.85 45.84 -31.36
C LEU A 284 -16.90 44.36 -31.76
N LEU A 285 -16.48 44.01 -32.99
CA LEU A 285 -16.47 42.62 -33.48
C LEU A 285 -15.06 42.00 -33.44
N THR A 286 -14.04 42.77 -33.82
CA THR A 286 -12.66 42.28 -33.95
C THR A 286 -12.05 41.90 -32.61
N THR A 287 -12.28 42.68 -31.55
CA THR A 287 -11.70 42.42 -30.23
C THR A 287 -12.25 41.13 -29.60
N PRO A 288 -13.58 40.87 -29.57
CA PRO A 288 -14.11 39.58 -29.16
C PRO A 288 -13.59 38.41 -30.00
N LEU A 289 -13.48 38.57 -31.32
CA LEU A 289 -12.98 37.52 -32.20
C LEU A 289 -11.50 37.17 -31.90
N LEU A 290 -10.65 38.19 -31.74
CA LEU A 290 -9.24 37.99 -31.33
C LEU A 290 -9.14 37.32 -29.96
N SER A 291 -10.02 37.67 -29.03
CA SER A 291 -10.08 37.04 -27.72
C SER A 291 -10.43 35.55 -27.82
N VAL A 292 -11.46 35.21 -28.60
CA VAL A 292 -11.83 33.79 -28.86
C VAL A 292 -10.67 33.02 -29.48
N VAL A 293 -9.97 33.60 -30.46
CA VAL A 293 -8.79 32.97 -31.08
C VAL A 293 -7.68 32.80 -30.05
N ALA A 294 -7.37 33.81 -29.25
CA ALA A 294 -6.34 33.71 -28.21
C ALA A 294 -6.66 32.65 -27.16
N CYS A 295 -7.91 32.59 -26.70
CA CYS A 295 -8.39 31.52 -25.81
C CYS A 295 -8.23 30.14 -26.46
N GLY A 296 -8.61 29.99 -27.74
CA GLY A 296 -8.43 28.75 -28.48
C GLY A 296 -6.97 28.33 -28.61
N VAL A 297 -6.07 29.29 -28.86
CA VAL A 297 -4.62 29.06 -28.90
C VAL A 297 -4.08 28.65 -27.53
N LEU A 298 -4.51 29.29 -26.44
CA LEU A 298 -4.10 28.94 -25.08
C LEU A 298 -4.58 27.54 -24.69
N ILE A 299 -5.83 27.20 -24.98
CA ILE A 299 -6.38 25.86 -24.75
C ILE A 299 -5.59 24.84 -25.58
N GLY A 300 -5.40 25.09 -26.87
CA GLY A 300 -4.63 24.21 -27.75
C GLY A 300 -3.18 24.02 -27.29
N TYR A 301 -2.52 25.11 -26.88
CA TYR A 301 -1.17 25.06 -26.33
C TYR A 301 -1.11 24.22 -25.06
N ASN A 302 -2.08 24.38 -24.15
CA ASN A 302 -2.14 23.61 -22.92
C ASN A 302 -2.32 22.10 -23.23
N LEU A 303 -3.29 21.75 -24.09
CA LEU A 303 -3.53 20.37 -24.50
C LEU A 303 -2.32 19.72 -25.19
N LEU A 304 -1.58 20.48 -26.00
CA LEU A 304 -0.38 20.00 -26.70
C LEU A 304 0.85 19.88 -25.78
N SER A 305 0.99 20.77 -24.79
CA SER A 305 2.15 20.78 -23.89
C SER A 305 2.03 19.81 -22.73
N GLU A 306 0.83 19.69 -22.14
CA GLU A 306 0.57 18.77 -21.03
C GLU A 306 0.19 17.37 -21.53
N GLY A 307 -0.38 17.28 -22.75
CA GLY A 307 -0.96 16.06 -23.27
C GLY A 307 -2.36 15.77 -22.69
N LEU A 308 -3.09 14.88 -23.37
CA LEU A 308 -4.38 14.35 -22.90
C LEU A 308 -4.23 13.02 -22.13
N GLY A 309 -3.04 12.43 -22.15
CA GLY A 309 -2.77 11.15 -21.52
C GLY A 309 -2.50 11.29 -20.03
N VAL A 310 -2.66 10.17 -19.33
CA VAL A 310 -2.11 10.00 -17.99
C VAL A 310 -0.63 9.66 -18.16
N ARG A 311 0.24 10.42 -17.49
CA ARG A 311 1.68 10.15 -17.42
C ARG A 311 1.97 9.57 -16.04
N ARG A 312 2.92 8.64 -15.94
CA ARG A 312 3.30 8.07 -14.65
C ARG A 312 4.80 7.85 -14.51
N ALA A 313 5.23 7.82 -13.25
CA ALA A 313 6.54 7.33 -12.83
C ALA A 313 6.33 6.33 -11.69
N ALA A 314 6.84 5.10 -11.82
CA ALA A 314 6.64 4.08 -10.80
C ALA A 314 7.93 3.34 -10.44
N VAL A 315 7.91 2.75 -9.25
CA VAL A 315 8.90 1.81 -8.73
C VAL A 315 8.15 0.58 -8.21
N GLN A 316 8.70 -0.62 -8.44
CA GLN A 316 8.12 -1.87 -7.96
C GLN A 316 9.17 -2.70 -7.22
N LEU A 317 8.79 -3.23 -6.06
CA LEU A 317 9.51 -4.27 -5.35
C LEU A 317 8.59 -5.48 -5.21
N THR A 318 9.04 -6.65 -5.62
CA THR A 318 8.27 -7.89 -5.48
C THR A 318 8.97 -8.86 -4.53
N TRP A 319 8.29 -9.27 -3.47
CA TRP A 319 8.65 -10.47 -2.71
C TRP A 319 8.15 -11.70 -3.46
N LEU A 320 9.04 -12.61 -3.82
CA LEU A 320 8.74 -13.84 -4.52
C LEU A 320 8.96 -15.04 -3.60
N ASP A 321 7.89 -15.73 -3.24
CA ASP A 321 7.92 -16.95 -2.44
C ASP A 321 7.70 -18.17 -3.34
N GLY A 322 8.83 -18.76 -3.77
CA GLY A 322 8.82 -19.95 -4.60
C GLY A 322 8.26 -21.20 -3.91
N ALA A 323 8.24 -21.27 -2.58
CA ALA A 323 7.75 -22.43 -1.83
C ALA A 323 6.22 -22.48 -1.78
N HIS A 324 5.58 -21.31 -1.63
CA HIS A 324 4.11 -21.19 -1.59
C HIS A 324 3.49 -20.76 -2.92
N HIS A 325 4.29 -20.63 -3.98
CA HIS A 325 3.87 -20.13 -5.29
C HIS A 325 3.09 -18.81 -5.18
N SER A 326 3.67 -17.84 -4.48
CA SER A 326 3.04 -16.55 -4.26
C SER A 326 4.04 -15.41 -4.38
N ALA A 327 3.53 -14.25 -4.77
CA ALA A 327 4.29 -13.01 -4.80
C ALA A 327 3.52 -11.89 -4.11
N VAL A 328 4.23 -10.95 -3.50
CA VAL A 328 3.66 -9.68 -3.03
C VAL A 328 4.42 -8.54 -3.66
N SER A 329 3.75 -7.79 -4.53
CA SER A 329 4.34 -6.63 -5.22
C SER A 329 3.94 -5.34 -4.54
N PHE A 330 4.92 -4.59 -4.05
CA PHE A 330 4.80 -3.22 -3.57
C PHE A 330 5.09 -2.31 -4.76
N THR A 331 4.17 -1.41 -5.10
CA THR A 331 4.34 -0.48 -6.22
C THR A 331 4.05 0.93 -5.74
N GLY A 332 5.03 1.82 -5.87
CA GLY A 332 4.89 3.24 -5.63
C GLY A 332 4.80 3.96 -6.95
N VAL A 333 3.72 4.71 -7.19
CA VAL A 333 3.50 5.40 -8.47
C VAL A 333 3.04 6.83 -8.26
N THR A 334 3.61 7.74 -9.04
CA THR A 334 3.11 9.10 -9.20
C THR A 334 2.36 9.17 -10.52
N PHE A 335 1.08 9.54 -10.48
CA PHE A 335 0.29 9.84 -11.65
C PHE A 335 0.19 11.35 -11.84
N PHE A 336 0.24 11.77 -13.10
CA PHE A 336 -0.15 13.11 -13.53
C PHE A 336 -1.11 12.98 -14.71
N ALA A 337 -2.30 13.52 -14.58
CA ALA A 337 -3.31 13.49 -15.63
C ALA A 337 -3.65 14.91 -16.07
N GLY A 338 -3.42 15.23 -17.36
CA GLY A 338 -3.78 16.55 -17.91
C GLY A 338 -5.29 16.80 -17.92
N THR A 339 -6.08 15.73 -17.94
CA THR A 339 -7.54 15.70 -17.82
C THR A 339 -7.96 14.75 -16.70
N GLY A 340 -9.21 14.86 -16.24
CA GLY A 340 -9.74 13.96 -15.20
C GLY A 340 -9.61 12.50 -15.60
N VAL A 341 -9.15 11.67 -14.67
CA VAL A 341 -9.19 10.22 -14.81
C VAL A 341 -10.58 9.77 -14.36
N GLY A 342 -11.27 9.00 -15.21
CA GLY A 342 -12.51 8.35 -14.82
C GLY A 342 -12.26 7.21 -13.82
N ASP A 343 -13.32 6.44 -13.53
CA ASP A 343 -13.20 5.28 -12.67
C ASP A 343 -12.22 4.25 -13.28
N PHE A 344 -11.44 3.60 -12.42
CA PHE A 344 -10.52 2.54 -12.83
C PHE A 344 -10.58 1.36 -11.86
N SER A 345 -10.29 0.16 -12.38
CA SER A 345 -10.37 -1.06 -11.58
C SER A 345 -9.00 -1.60 -11.20
N VAL A 346 -8.91 -2.16 -10.00
CA VAL A 346 -7.78 -2.99 -9.57
C VAL A 346 -8.29 -4.33 -9.05
N ALA A 347 -7.41 -5.32 -8.94
CA ALA A 347 -7.80 -6.61 -8.38
C ALA A 347 -8.31 -6.46 -6.93
N PRO A 348 -9.24 -7.31 -6.47
CA PRO A 348 -9.94 -7.13 -5.19
C PRO A 348 -8.97 -7.26 -4.00
N GLU A 349 -7.82 -7.88 -4.22
CA GLU A 349 -6.83 -8.17 -3.19
C GLU A 349 -5.77 -7.08 -3.07
N VAL A 350 -5.78 -6.08 -3.95
CA VAL A 350 -4.81 -4.99 -3.96
C VAL A 350 -5.16 -3.99 -2.86
N LEU A 351 -4.20 -3.67 -1.99
CA LEU A 351 -4.30 -2.53 -1.09
C LEU A 351 -3.89 -1.28 -1.86
N VAL A 352 -4.77 -0.28 -1.94
CA VAL A 352 -4.48 1.05 -2.52
C VAL A 352 -4.45 2.09 -1.42
N ARG A 353 -3.40 2.91 -1.37
CA ARG A 353 -3.29 4.02 -0.41
C ARG A 353 -2.72 5.27 -1.10
N PRO A 354 -3.27 6.46 -0.84
CA PRO A 354 -2.56 7.69 -1.17
C PRO A 354 -1.29 7.80 -0.32
N LEU A 355 -0.16 8.13 -0.96
CA LEU A 355 1.04 8.52 -0.25
C LEU A 355 0.96 10.02 -0.03
N THR A 356 0.48 10.40 1.15
CA THR A 356 0.17 11.80 1.45
C THR A 356 1.42 12.49 1.97
N GLN A 357 1.98 13.37 1.15
CA GLN A 357 2.89 14.45 1.56
C GLN A 357 3.12 15.49 0.45
N LEU A 358 2.71 15.23 -0.80
CA LEU A 358 2.93 16.20 -1.89
C LEU A 358 1.91 17.34 -1.97
N ASP A 359 0.72 17.19 -1.39
CA ASP A 359 -0.23 18.30 -1.30
C ASP A 359 0.20 19.31 -0.19
N GLU A 360 1.18 18.94 0.64
CA GLU A 360 1.73 19.75 1.72
C GLU A 360 3.12 20.30 1.33
N LEU A 361 3.17 21.15 0.30
CA LEU A 361 4.31 22.08 0.22
C LEU A 361 4.29 22.93 1.51
N PRO A 362 5.38 22.97 2.29
CA PRO A 362 5.42 23.76 3.51
C PRO A 362 5.15 25.24 3.18
N GLY A 363 4.00 25.77 3.61
CA GLY A 363 3.67 27.19 3.50
C GLY A 363 2.57 27.59 2.52
N GLU A 364 1.95 26.65 1.78
CA GLU A 364 0.73 26.95 1.03
C GLU A 364 -0.50 26.65 1.91
N PRO A 365 -1.30 27.66 2.29
CA PRO A 365 -2.56 27.45 3.00
C PRO A 365 -3.61 26.89 2.03
N PHE A 366 -3.45 25.63 1.61
CA PHE A 366 -4.54 24.91 0.97
C PHE A 366 -5.51 24.47 2.07
N ALA A 367 -6.63 25.20 2.14
CA ALA A 367 -7.79 24.89 2.95
C ALA A 367 -8.25 23.45 2.70
N ASP A 368 -8.42 22.66 3.76
CA ASP A 368 -9.45 21.63 4.02
C ASP A 368 -10.11 20.93 2.81
N ALA A 369 -9.42 20.75 1.69
CA ALA A 369 -9.97 20.26 0.45
C ALA A 369 -10.08 18.75 0.58
N VAL A 370 -11.16 18.31 1.21
CA VAL A 370 -11.47 16.90 1.35
C VAL A 370 -11.65 16.34 -0.06
N HIS A 371 -10.72 15.48 -0.48
CA HIS A 371 -10.76 14.81 -1.77
C HIS A 371 -11.71 13.62 -1.69
N PRO A 372 -12.93 13.68 -2.25
CA PRO A 372 -13.87 12.57 -2.17
C PRO A 372 -13.30 11.37 -2.92
N ARG A 373 -13.13 10.25 -2.23
CA ARG A 373 -12.67 8.98 -2.80
C ARG A 373 -13.74 7.93 -2.61
N GLU A 374 -14.06 7.24 -3.69
CA GLU A 374 -15.03 6.14 -3.69
C GLU A 374 -14.32 4.82 -4.02
N VAL A 375 -14.72 3.75 -3.35
CA VAL A 375 -14.42 2.37 -3.78
C VAL A 375 -15.71 1.57 -3.84
N ARG A 376 -15.97 0.95 -4.97
CA ARG A 376 -17.00 -0.09 -5.10
C ARG A 376 -16.32 -1.46 -5.09
N TRP A 377 -16.68 -2.26 -4.10
CA TRP A 377 -16.24 -3.64 -3.96
C TRP A 377 -17.17 -4.54 -4.75
N ILE A 378 -16.63 -5.12 -5.83
CA ILE A 378 -17.26 -6.21 -6.56
C ILE A 378 -16.45 -7.48 -6.33
N ASP A 379 -17.05 -8.66 -6.51
CA ASP A 379 -16.39 -9.92 -6.16
C ASP A 379 -15.05 -10.13 -6.87
N THR A 380 -14.88 -9.54 -8.05
CA THR A 380 -13.72 -9.73 -8.92
C THR A 380 -12.79 -8.53 -9.02
N ALA A 381 -13.13 -7.39 -8.41
CA ALA A 381 -12.35 -6.16 -8.49
C ALA A 381 -12.74 -5.12 -7.43
N GLN A 382 -11.88 -4.11 -7.29
CA GLN A 382 -12.22 -2.82 -6.70
C GLN A 382 -12.36 -1.82 -7.83
N GLU A 383 -13.50 -1.15 -7.94
CA GLU A 383 -13.67 0.03 -8.81
C GLU A 383 -13.38 1.28 -7.98
N LEU A 384 -12.32 2.01 -8.33
CA LEU A 384 -11.91 3.24 -7.69
C LEU A 384 -12.49 4.42 -8.47
N GLY A 385 -13.29 5.25 -7.80
CA GLY A 385 -13.91 6.45 -8.37
C GLY A 385 -13.69 7.69 -7.52
N GLY A 386 -14.05 8.87 -8.05
CA GLY A 386 -13.77 10.15 -7.41
C GLY A 386 -12.35 10.64 -7.63
N GLU A 387 -11.79 11.37 -6.66
CA GLU A 387 -10.51 12.09 -6.80
C GLU A 387 -9.29 11.25 -6.41
N TRP A 388 -9.24 9.98 -6.83
CA TRP A 388 -8.05 9.14 -6.67
C TRP A 388 -6.85 9.64 -7.45
N ILE A 389 -7.09 10.28 -8.61
CA ILE A 389 -6.08 10.91 -9.46
C ILE A 389 -6.66 12.25 -9.97
N PRO A 390 -6.53 13.35 -9.20
CA PRO A 390 -7.06 14.65 -9.60
C PRO A 390 -6.36 15.20 -10.85
N THR A 391 -7.07 16.09 -11.55
CA THR A 391 -6.57 16.71 -12.78
C THR A 391 -5.43 17.67 -12.47
N ARG A 392 -4.32 17.58 -13.23
CA ARG A 392 -3.12 18.44 -13.15
C ARG A 392 -2.44 18.46 -11.78
N VAL A 393 -2.60 17.39 -11.00
CA VAL A 393 -1.92 17.21 -9.72
C VAL A 393 -1.07 15.94 -9.80
N ASN A 394 0.17 16.03 -9.30
CA ASN A 394 1.02 14.85 -9.14
C ASN A 394 0.54 14.05 -7.95
N ARG A 395 -0.29 13.04 -8.20
CA ARG A 395 -0.87 12.20 -7.16
C ARG A 395 -0.04 10.95 -6.96
N GLN A 396 0.49 10.77 -5.75
CA GLN A 396 1.24 9.59 -5.37
C GLN A 396 0.32 8.55 -4.75
N LEU A 397 0.35 7.34 -5.28
CA LEU A 397 -0.38 6.18 -4.78
C LEU A 397 0.61 5.05 -4.51
N THR A 398 0.33 4.27 -3.48
CA THR A 398 0.98 2.98 -3.23
C THR A 398 -0.02 1.85 -3.44
N PHE A 399 0.49 0.78 -4.04
CA PHE A 399 -0.25 -0.45 -4.28
C PHE A 399 0.51 -1.61 -3.65
N VAL A 400 -0.18 -2.45 -2.90
CA VAL A 400 0.38 -3.71 -2.42
C VAL A 400 -0.49 -4.85 -2.95
N SER A 401 0.10 -5.66 -3.82
CA SER A 401 -0.61 -6.63 -4.66
C SER A 401 -0.11 -8.05 -4.36
N PRO A 402 -0.77 -8.80 -3.48
CA PRO A 402 -0.54 -10.23 -3.35
C PRO A 402 -1.15 -10.96 -4.55
N ALA A 403 -0.40 -11.87 -5.15
CA ALA A 403 -0.85 -12.67 -6.29
C ALA A 403 -0.23 -14.07 -6.24
N PRO A 404 -0.91 -15.10 -6.78
CA PRO A 404 -0.27 -16.38 -7.06
C PRO A 404 0.81 -16.19 -8.13
N ASP A 405 1.99 -16.78 -7.91
CA ASP A 405 3.12 -16.68 -8.85
C ASP A 405 3.99 -17.94 -8.79
N ARG A 406 4.28 -18.52 -9.95
CA ARG A 406 5.10 -19.75 -10.06
C ARG A 406 6.50 -19.50 -10.60
N ARG A 407 6.77 -18.26 -11.00
CA ARG A 407 8.10 -17.83 -11.45
C ARG A 407 9.08 -18.01 -10.30
N ARG A 408 10.33 -18.33 -10.65
CA ARG A 408 11.38 -18.58 -9.66
C ARG A 408 12.75 -18.45 -10.28
N LEU A 409 13.74 -18.17 -9.44
CA LEU A 409 15.13 -18.42 -9.77
C LEU A 409 15.50 -19.83 -9.33
N THR A 410 16.34 -20.49 -10.11
CA THR A 410 16.92 -21.79 -9.72
C THR A 410 18.41 -21.61 -9.59
N LEU A 411 18.97 -22.01 -8.46
CA LEU A 411 20.39 -21.89 -8.18
C LEU A 411 21.04 -23.29 -8.19
N THR A 412 22.02 -23.47 -9.07
CA THR A 412 22.78 -24.71 -9.20
C THR A 412 24.24 -24.45 -8.82
N ARG A 413 24.82 -25.33 -8.02
CA ARG A 413 26.25 -25.25 -7.67
C ARG A 413 27.09 -25.79 -8.82
N THR A 414 28.12 -25.06 -9.21
CA THR A 414 29.10 -25.47 -10.23
C THR A 414 30.48 -25.68 -9.58
N ALA A 415 31.45 -26.19 -10.35
CA ALA A 415 32.80 -26.45 -9.82
C ALA A 415 33.51 -25.17 -9.32
N SER A 416 33.22 -24.01 -9.94
CA SER A 416 33.89 -22.74 -9.68
C SER A 416 33.00 -21.69 -8.98
N GLY A 417 31.79 -22.05 -8.55
CA GLY A 417 30.86 -21.12 -7.92
C GLY A 417 29.40 -21.57 -8.03
N TYR A 418 28.55 -20.64 -8.44
CA TYR A 418 27.11 -20.87 -8.59
C TYR A 418 26.64 -20.39 -9.97
N GLU A 419 25.59 -21.01 -10.46
CA GLU A 419 24.88 -20.60 -11.67
C GLU A 419 23.41 -20.39 -11.31
N VAL A 420 22.84 -19.27 -11.75
CA VAL A 420 21.43 -18.95 -11.55
C VAL A 420 20.70 -19.03 -12.88
N VAL A 421 19.56 -19.71 -12.90
CA VAL A 421 18.64 -19.79 -14.04
C VAL A 421 17.49 -18.82 -13.80
N ASN A 422 17.29 -17.90 -14.75
CA ASN A 422 16.25 -16.88 -14.68
C ASN A 422 14.89 -17.40 -15.19
N GLY A 423 13.98 -17.73 -14.28
CA GLY A 423 12.59 -18.10 -14.59
C GLY A 423 11.55 -17.01 -14.31
N LEU A 424 11.90 -15.72 -14.45
CA LEU A 424 11.04 -14.58 -14.11
C LEU A 424 10.25 -13.96 -15.29
N ASP A 425 10.43 -14.46 -16.51
CA ASP A 425 9.84 -13.89 -17.75
C ASP A 425 10.23 -12.42 -18.04
N VAL A 426 11.29 -11.96 -17.37
CA VAL A 426 11.91 -10.64 -17.53
C VAL A 426 13.42 -10.78 -17.38
N GLY A 427 14.19 -10.00 -18.13
CA GLY A 427 15.64 -9.96 -17.98
C GLY A 427 16.05 -9.39 -16.62
N ILE A 428 17.12 -9.97 -16.06
CA ILE A 428 17.75 -9.51 -14.83
C ILE A 428 18.95 -8.65 -15.22
N ARG A 429 18.97 -7.39 -14.79
CA ARG A 429 20.14 -6.51 -14.97
C ARG A 429 21.25 -6.89 -14.02
N ALA A 430 20.92 -7.10 -12.76
CA ALA A 430 21.86 -7.48 -11.71
C ALA A 430 21.16 -8.37 -10.67
N VAL A 431 21.88 -9.35 -10.13
CA VAL A 431 21.41 -10.24 -9.07
C VAL A 431 22.47 -10.37 -8.00
N TRP A 432 22.01 -10.45 -6.75
CA TRP A 432 22.79 -10.72 -5.56
C TRP A 432 22.14 -11.87 -4.81
N TRP A 433 22.95 -12.83 -4.38
CA TRP A 433 22.52 -13.95 -3.54
C TRP A 433 23.46 -14.10 -2.36
N PHE A 434 22.89 -14.32 -1.18
CA PHE A 434 23.65 -14.51 0.05
C PHE A 434 23.63 -15.99 0.41
N ASP A 435 24.81 -16.61 0.47
CA ASP A 435 24.91 -18.00 0.88
C ASP A 435 24.64 -18.17 2.40
N GLN A 436 24.59 -19.41 2.87
CA GLN A 436 24.34 -19.72 4.30
C GLN A 436 25.45 -19.20 5.23
N ALA A 437 26.64 -18.90 4.70
CA ALA A 437 27.74 -18.29 5.44
C ALA A 437 27.71 -16.76 5.38
N GLY A 438 26.70 -16.16 4.73
CA GLY A 438 26.57 -14.72 4.55
C GLY A 438 27.47 -14.14 3.45
N ARG A 439 28.16 -14.96 2.66
CA ARG A 439 28.95 -14.47 1.52
C ARG A 439 28.01 -14.06 0.39
N ALA A 440 28.30 -12.91 -0.19
CA ALA A 440 27.55 -12.36 -1.31
C ALA A 440 28.09 -12.88 -2.64
N TRP A 441 27.20 -13.32 -3.50
CA TRP A 441 27.46 -13.75 -4.87
C TRP A 441 26.68 -12.84 -5.82
N THR A 442 27.26 -12.45 -6.95
CA THR A 442 26.62 -11.53 -7.90
C THR A 442 26.77 -11.96 -9.35
N GLY A 443 25.78 -11.60 -10.16
CA GLY A 443 25.74 -11.78 -11.61
C GLY A 443 24.95 -10.65 -12.27
N ALA A 444 25.02 -10.54 -13.58
CA ALA A 444 24.39 -9.46 -14.34
C ALA A 444 23.95 -9.94 -15.74
N ASP A 445 23.07 -9.16 -16.37
CA ASP A 445 22.62 -9.31 -17.76
C ASP A 445 22.10 -10.72 -18.10
N ILE A 446 21.23 -11.26 -17.23
CA ILE A 446 20.67 -12.61 -17.38
C ILE A 446 19.30 -12.52 -18.04
N ALA A 447 19.25 -12.77 -19.34
CA ALA A 447 18.00 -12.80 -20.10
C ALA A 447 16.98 -13.80 -19.53
N ALA A 448 15.68 -13.54 -19.74
CA ALA A 448 14.63 -14.47 -19.35
C ALA A 448 14.86 -15.86 -19.97
N GLY A 449 14.70 -16.92 -19.17
CA GLY A 449 14.92 -18.30 -19.57
C GLY A 449 16.38 -18.73 -19.71
N HIS A 450 17.35 -17.84 -19.47
CA HIS A 450 18.78 -18.13 -19.59
C HIS A 450 19.43 -18.31 -18.22
N SER A 451 20.64 -18.89 -18.23
CA SER A 451 21.48 -19.01 -17.05
C SER A 451 22.62 -17.99 -17.03
N GLY A 452 23.04 -17.59 -15.83
CA GLY A 452 24.16 -16.70 -15.62
C GLY A 452 25.05 -17.20 -14.49
N ALA A 453 26.37 -17.15 -14.68
CA ALA A 453 27.33 -17.49 -13.64
C ALA A 453 27.37 -16.40 -12.56
N LEU A 454 27.24 -16.80 -11.30
CA LEU A 454 27.46 -15.93 -10.15
C LEU A 454 28.92 -16.02 -9.71
N ARG A 455 29.49 -14.86 -9.41
CA ARG A 455 30.85 -14.71 -8.88
C ARG A 455 30.77 -14.18 -7.46
N GLU A 456 31.72 -14.55 -6.62
CA GLU A 456 31.82 -13.96 -5.28
C GLU A 456 31.98 -12.45 -5.43
N ALA A 457 31.08 -11.70 -4.79
CA ALA A 457 31.15 -10.26 -4.81
C ALA A 457 32.41 -9.84 -4.03
N PRO A 458 33.21 -8.88 -4.53
CA PRO A 458 34.31 -8.35 -3.75
C PRO A 458 33.77 -7.88 -2.41
N ALA A 459 34.45 -8.27 -1.30
CA ALA A 459 34.09 -7.79 0.02
C ALA A 459 33.96 -6.27 -0.06
N ALA A 460 32.77 -5.74 0.27
CA ALA A 460 32.52 -4.32 0.19
C ALA A 460 33.67 -3.62 0.95
N PRO A 461 34.42 -2.71 0.31
CA PRO A 461 35.47 -1.98 1.02
C PRO A 461 34.81 -1.33 2.24
N PRO A 462 35.49 -1.28 3.41
CA PRO A 462 35.01 -0.52 4.55
C PRO A 462 35.02 0.96 4.15
N GLY A 463 33.99 1.40 3.43
CA GLY A 463 33.92 2.72 2.84
C GLY A 463 33.29 3.72 3.79
N ASP A 464 33.92 4.88 3.91
CA ASP A 464 33.46 6.10 4.58
C ASP A 464 32.21 6.74 3.92
N ALA A 465 31.40 5.96 3.20
CA ALA A 465 30.10 6.44 2.76
C ALA A 465 29.35 6.85 4.03
N PRO A 466 28.83 8.09 4.12
CA PRO A 466 28.15 8.55 5.31
C PRO A 466 27.00 7.60 5.56
N VAL A 467 27.19 6.73 6.56
CA VAL A 467 26.11 6.04 7.23
C VAL A 467 25.24 7.19 7.69
N ARG A 468 24.07 7.36 7.08
CA ARG A 468 23.03 8.20 7.70
C ARG A 468 22.80 7.58 9.06
N GLU A 469 23.27 8.26 10.11
CA GLU A 469 23.15 7.82 11.49
C GLU A 469 21.67 7.50 11.77
N GLY A 470 21.36 6.24 12.09
CA GLY A 470 19.99 5.86 12.49
C GLY A 470 19.61 4.40 12.23
N VAL A 471 20.09 3.76 11.15
CA VAL A 471 19.72 2.37 10.84
C VAL A 471 20.93 1.61 10.30
N ALA A 472 21.60 0.84 11.14
CA ALA A 472 22.60 -0.12 10.70
C ALA A 472 21.93 -1.49 10.47
N PRO A 473 21.74 -1.96 9.22
CA PRO A 473 21.32 -3.34 9.00
C PRO A 473 22.49 -4.30 9.20
N PRO A 474 22.24 -5.55 9.60
CA PRO A 474 23.27 -6.59 9.77
C PRO A 474 23.89 -7.08 8.45
N ASN A 475 23.59 -6.47 7.30
CA ASN A 475 24.27 -6.74 6.03
C ASN A 475 24.51 -5.44 5.24
N ARG A 476 25.66 -4.79 5.48
CA ARG A 476 26.10 -3.55 4.78
C ARG A 476 26.08 -3.67 3.25
N ALA A 477 26.22 -4.88 2.71
CA ALA A 477 26.27 -5.14 1.28
C ALA A 477 24.96 -4.81 0.55
N LEU A 478 23.79 -5.04 1.17
CA LEU A 478 22.49 -4.76 0.55
C LEU A 478 22.09 -3.28 0.66
N ALA A 479 22.49 -2.62 1.74
CA ALA A 479 22.37 -1.16 1.90
C ALA A 479 23.34 -0.39 1.00
N ALA A 480 24.44 -1.02 0.59
CA ALA A 480 25.43 -0.48 -0.33
C ALA A 480 25.15 -0.80 -1.80
N LEU A 481 24.01 -1.43 -2.14
CA LEU A 481 23.66 -1.64 -3.54
C LEU A 481 23.55 -0.29 -4.27
N PRO A 482 24.21 -0.13 -5.44
CA PRO A 482 24.08 1.08 -6.24
C PRO A 482 22.60 1.36 -6.55
N GLY A 483 22.13 2.58 -6.29
CA GLY A 483 20.76 2.99 -6.62
C GLY A 483 19.68 2.54 -5.63
N GLY A 484 20.04 2.31 -4.35
CA GLY A 484 19.19 1.81 -3.26
C GLY A 484 17.67 2.04 -3.40
N VAL A 485 16.90 0.98 -3.12
CA VAL A 485 15.44 0.97 -3.33
C VAL A 485 14.76 2.12 -2.58
N PRO A 486 13.95 2.95 -3.26
CA PRO A 486 13.29 4.09 -2.64
C PRO A 486 12.08 3.61 -1.78
N PHE A 487 12.35 3.02 -0.62
CA PHE A 487 11.32 2.41 0.26
C PHE A 487 10.20 3.37 0.65
N GLY A 488 10.49 4.67 0.78
CA GLY A 488 9.46 5.67 1.05
C GLY A 488 8.34 5.68 0.00
N ARG A 489 8.64 5.32 -1.26
CA ARG A 489 7.63 5.21 -2.33
C ARG A 489 6.80 3.94 -2.24
N LEU A 490 7.32 2.89 -1.61
CA LEU A 490 6.75 1.54 -1.62
C LEU A 490 5.92 1.23 -0.37
N GLY A 491 5.99 2.11 0.64
CA GLY A 491 5.28 1.98 1.91
C GLY A 491 5.98 1.07 2.92
N PRO A 492 5.49 1.03 4.18
CA PRO A 492 6.21 0.46 5.33
C PRO A 492 6.50 -1.05 5.22
N GLY A 493 5.63 -1.82 4.56
CA GLY A 493 5.83 -3.27 4.40
C GLY A 493 7.04 -3.62 3.53
N SER A 494 7.38 -2.75 2.56
CA SER A 494 8.42 -3.00 1.57
C SER A 494 9.83 -3.06 2.20
N ALA A 495 10.12 -2.18 3.15
CA ALA A 495 11.41 -2.11 3.80
C ALA A 495 11.69 -3.34 4.67
N ARG A 496 10.67 -3.87 5.35
CA ARG A 496 10.79 -5.12 6.12
C ARG A 496 10.98 -6.32 5.20
N VAL A 497 10.26 -6.37 4.08
CA VAL A 497 10.46 -7.38 3.04
C VAL A 497 11.89 -7.34 2.49
N TRP A 498 12.42 -6.14 2.27
CA TRP A 498 13.81 -5.97 1.84
C TRP A 498 14.83 -6.38 2.91
N GLN A 499 14.60 -6.02 4.17
CA GLN A 499 15.45 -6.44 5.28
C GLN A 499 15.48 -7.97 5.42
N ARG A 500 14.35 -8.66 5.21
CA ARG A 500 14.30 -10.13 5.15
C ARG A 500 15.16 -10.69 4.02
N ALA A 501 15.18 -10.02 2.87
CA ALA A 501 16.01 -10.42 1.73
C ALA A 501 17.52 -10.30 2.00
N ALA A 502 17.92 -9.61 3.06
CA ALA A 502 19.31 -9.54 3.52
C ALA A 502 19.74 -10.75 4.35
N ALA A 503 18.82 -11.64 4.72
CA ALA A 503 19.15 -12.84 5.45
C ALA A 503 19.87 -13.88 4.55
N PRO A 504 20.73 -14.74 5.13
CA PRO A 504 21.31 -15.87 4.41
C PRO A 504 20.25 -16.71 3.68
N GLY A 505 20.60 -17.21 2.49
CA GLY A 505 19.70 -17.99 1.63
C GLY A 505 18.64 -17.17 0.89
N HIS A 506 18.79 -15.84 0.81
CA HIS A 506 17.91 -14.97 0.04
C HIS A 506 18.65 -14.31 -1.13
N PHE A 507 17.89 -13.80 -2.08
CA PHE A 507 18.39 -13.04 -3.20
C PHE A 507 17.68 -11.68 -3.33
N ALA A 508 18.34 -10.78 -4.03
CA ALA A 508 17.79 -9.56 -4.59
C ALA A 508 18.20 -9.45 -6.05
N ALA A 509 17.31 -9.00 -6.93
CA ALA A 509 17.62 -8.76 -8.33
C ALA A 509 16.95 -7.49 -8.84
N GLU A 510 17.70 -6.71 -9.62
CA GLU A 510 17.20 -5.59 -10.43
C GLU A 510 16.72 -6.13 -11.78
N LEU A 511 15.52 -5.74 -12.18
CA LEU A 511 14.84 -6.23 -13.37
C LEU A 511 14.82 -5.16 -14.46
N GLU A 512 14.78 -5.59 -15.71
CA GLU A 512 14.65 -4.69 -16.86
C GLU A 512 13.30 -3.96 -16.92
N ARG A 513 12.26 -4.57 -16.34
CA ARG A 513 10.88 -4.08 -16.26
C ARG A 513 10.17 -4.70 -15.04
N PRO A 514 9.03 -4.13 -14.59
CA PRO A 514 8.24 -4.69 -13.48
C PRO A 514 7.89 -6.17 -13.69
N LEU A 515 7.94 -6.95 -12.62
CA LEU A 515 7.58 -8.36 -12.64
C LEU A 515 6.08 -8.55 -12.79
N SER A 516 5.29 -7.63 -12.25
CA SER A 516 3.83 -7.60 -12.34
C SER A 516 3.35 -6.31 -13.01
N PRO A 517 2.23 -6.33 -13.75
CA PRO A 517 1.63 -5.11 -14.29
C PRO A 517 1.44 -4.06 -13.20
N ILE A 518 1.76 -2.80 -13.50
CA ILE A 518 1.54 -1.68 -12.58
C ILE A 518 0.02 -1.43 -12.47
N PRO A 519 -0.57 -1.50 -11.26
CA PRO A 519 -2.00 -1.22 -11.08
C PRO A 519 -2.35 0.25 -11.37
N GLY A 520 -3.63 0.49 -11.70
CA GLY A 520 -4.16 1.83 -11.97
C GLY A 520 -4.59 2.03 -13.43
N PRO A 521 -4.93 3.27 -13.82
CA PRO A 521 -5.34 3.58 -15.19
C PRO A 521 -4.18 3.37 -16.18
N ALA A 522 -4.53 3.19 -17.45
CA ALA A 522 -3.55 3.19 -18.54
C ALA A 522 -2.80 4.54 -18.57
N ALA A 523 -1.47 4.48 -18.58
CA ALA A 523 -0.61 5.66 -18.52
C ALA A 523 0.70 5.43 -19.30
N SER A 524 1.31 6.52 -19.77
CA SER A 524 2.64 6.50 -20.37
C SER A 524 3.73 6.58 -19.29
N ASP A 525 4.73 5.70 -19.39
CA ASP A 525 5.89 5.69 -18.50
C ASP A 525 6.93 6.71 -18.98
N GLU A 526 7.23 7.72 -18.14
CA GLU A 526 8.16 8.82 -18.50
C GLU A 526 9.64 8.50 -18.23
N ALA A 527 9.91 7.47 -17.43
CA ALA A 527 11.25 6.99 -17.11
C ALA A 527 11.25 5.46 -17.14
N PRO A 528 12.41 4.81 -17.38
CA PRO A 528 12.51 3.38 -17.16
C PRO A 528 12.09 3.07 -15.73
N LEU A 529 11.14 2.16 -15.60
CA LEU A 529 10.58 1.77 -14.32
C LEU A 529 11.64 1.04 -13.51
N GLU A 530 11.86 1.48 -12.28
CA GLU A 530 12.70 0.78 -11.33
C GLU A 530 11.96 -0.46 -10.82
N ALA A 531 12.52 -1.64 -11.04
CA ALA A 531 11.88 -2.89 -10.70
C ALA A 531 12.85 -3.82 -10.00
N TRP A 532 12.45 -4.31 -8.84
CA TRP A 532 13.24 -5.17 -7.98
C TRP A 532 12.43 -6.41 -7.61
N VAL A 533 13.11 -7.53 -7.47
CA VAL A 533 12.55 -8.76 -6.91
C VAL A 533 13.47 -9.30 -5.83
N VAL A 534 12.88 -9.79 -4.75
CA VAL A 534 13.58 -10.38 -3.61
C VAL A 534 12.86 -11.65 -3.18
N GLY A 535 13.57 -12.57 -2.55
CA GLY A 535 12.94 -13.77 -2.01
C GLY A 535 13.94 -14.79 -1.49
N PRO A 536 13.48 -15.90 -0.91
CA PRO A 536 14.33 -17.03 -0.59
C PRO A 536 14.84 -17.70 -1.88
N LEU A 537 16.11 -18.06 -1.89
CA LEU A 537 16.75 -18.85 -2.94
C LEU A 537 17.70 -19.84 -2.30
N THR A 538 17.26 -21.10 -2.26
CA THR A 538 18.08 -22.21 -1.80
C THR A 538 18.86 -22.79 -2.97
N ALA A 539 20.16 -23.03 -2.74
CA ALA A 539 20.95 -23.81 -3.68
C ALA A 539 20.35 -25.21 -3.77
N GLY A 540 20.08 -25.68 -4.99
CA GLY A 540 19.76 -27.08 -5.22
C GLY A 540 20.86 -27.96 -4.63
N ALA A 541 20.49 -29.17 -4.18
CA ALA A 541 21.49 -30.17 -3.84
C ALA A 541 22.45 -30.32 -5.04
N PRO A 542 23.77 -30.43 -4.81
CA PRO A 542 24.69 -30.68 -5.90
C PRO A 542 24.20 -31.92 -6.67
N PRO A 543 24.29 -31.92 -8.01
CA PRO A 543 23.97 -33.12 -8.77
C PRO A 543 24.76 -34.29 -8.17
N PRO A 544 24.15 -35.49 -8.03
CA PRO A 544 24.87 -36.64 -7.52
C PRO A 544 26.16 -36.77 -8.33
N ALA A 545 27.29 -37.00 -7.65
CA ALA A 545 28.56 -37.21 -8.32
C ALA A 545 28.34 -38.25 -9.42
N PRO A 546 28.83 -38.03 -10.66
CA PRO A 546 28.68 -39.03 -11.71
C PRO A 546 29.21 -40.35 -11.15
N ASP A 547 28.39 -41.41 -11.20
CA ASP A 547 28.80 -42.73 -10.77
C ASP A 547 30.12 -43.02 -11.48
N VAL A 548 31.20 -43.02 -10.70
CA VAL A 548 32.52 -43.39 -11.21
C VAL A 548 32.36 -44.85 -11.55
N GLU A 549 32.15 -45.13 -12.84
CA GLU A 549 32.20 -46.46 -13.41
C GLU A 549 33.57 -47.02 -13.01
N VAL A 550 33.58 -47.82 -11.95
CA VAL A 550 34.75 -48.58 -11.54
C VAL A 550 34.97 -49.55 -12.68
N ALA A 551 35.89 -49.20 -13.58
CA ALA A 551 36.33 -50.08 -14.64
C ALA A 551 36.77 -51.41 -14.00
N PRO A 552 36.35 -52.57 -14.56
CA PRO A 552 36.55 -53.88 -13.96
C PRO A 552 38.02 -54.27 -13.76
#